data_AF-A0A376DPC7-F1
#
_entry.id   AF-A0A376DPC7-F1
#
_cell.length_a   1.000
_cell.length_b   1.000
_cell.length_c   1.000
_cell.angle_alpha   90.00
_cell.angle_beta   90.00
_cell.angle_gamma   90.00
#
_symmetry.space_group_name_H-M   'P 1'
#
loop_
_entity.id
_entity.type
_entity.pdbx_description
1 polymer ?
#
loop_
_entity_poly.entity_id
_entity_poly.type
_entity_poly.pdbx_seq_one_letter_code
_entity_poly.pdbx_strand_id
1 'polypeptide(L)'
;MRKIVSALIILTFLNQANAQKIFTSDINNFWTAYDSIQKVENNKNEILENLFLSKKTEGLNAFMQIKKFDSNDYLKALEKYPKFWNSIRPNTLIDAKKIRTINKALTKLKKLYPNNSKGNIYYTIGTLNLVEQLITKIYF
;
A
#
# COMPACT_ATOMS: atom_id res chain seq x y z
N MET A 1 35.05 -25.97 -47.11
CA MET A 1 33.73 -25.62 -47.68
C MET A 1 32.64 -25.89 -46.64
N ARG A 2 31.99 -24.79 -46.20
CA ARG A 2 30.60 -24.65 -45.72
C ARG A 2 29.91 -25.90 -45.15
N LYS A 3 29.67 -25.93 -43.83
CA LYS A 3 28.34 -26.03 -43.19
C LYS A 3 28.45 -25.51 -41.75
N ILE A 4 28.47 -24.18 -41.60
CA ILE A 4 28.45 -23.53 -40.28
C ILE A 4 27.03 -23.70 -39.73
N VAL A 5 26.92 -24.65 -38.79
CA VAL A 5 26.08 -24.62 -37.58
C VAL A 5 24.78 -23.83 -37.73
N SER A 6 23.73 -24.50 -38.21
CA SER A 6 22.35 -24.12 -37.92
C SER A 6 22.03 -24.53 -36.48
N ALA A 7 22.38 -23.68 -35.53
CA ALA A 7 21.81 -23.71 -34.18
C ALA A 7 21.16 -22.35 -33.94
N LEU A 8 19.94 -22.23 -34.45
CA LEU A 8 19.05 -21.12 -34.19
C LEU A 8 18.72 -21.15 -32.69
N ILE A 9 19.50 -20.41 -31.89
CA ILE A 9 19.20 -20.14 -30.48
C ILE A 9 17.92 -19.31 -30.47
N ILE A 10 16.79 -19.99 -30.35
CA ILE A 10 15.52 -19.36 -29.99
C ILE A 10 15.69 -18.94 -28.53
N LEU A 11 16.25 -17.74 -28.33
CA LEU A 11 16.17 -17.03 -27.07
C LEU A 11 14.71 -16.59 -26.90
N THR A 12 13.85 -17.52 -26.46
CA THR A 12 12.53 -17.16 -25.98
C THR A 12 12.73 -16.20 -24.82
N PHE A 13 12.55 -14.91 -25.06
CA PHE A 13 12.30 -13.94 -23.99
C PHE A 13 11.08 -14.45 -23.22
N LEU A 14 11.32 -15.13 -22.09
CA LEU A 14 10.33 -15.29 -21.05
C LEU A 14 9.99 -13.87 -20.59
N ASN A 15 9.02 -13.24 -21.24
CA ASN A 15 8.35 -12.06 -20.71
C ASN A 15 7.64 -12.51 -19.43
N GLN A 16 8.38 -12.59 -18.34
CA GLN A 16 7.83 -12.81 -17.01
C GLN A 16 7.13 -11.51 -16.64
N ALA A 17 5.90 -11.36 -17.14
CA ALA A 17 5.03 -10.27 -16.77
C ALA A 17 4.85 -10.38 -15.25
N ASN A 18 5.43 -9.44 -14.50
CA ASN A 18 5.25 -9.37 -13.07
C ASN A 18 3.74 -9.36 -12.78
N ALA A 19 3.28 -10.37 -12.04
CA ALA A 19 1.90 -10.43 -11.59
C ALA A 19 1.65 -9.22 -10.68
N GLN A 20 0.58 -8.48 -10.95
CA GLN A 20 0.13 -7.40 -10.09
C GLN A 20 -0.05 -7.93 -8.66
N LYS A 21 0.67 -7.35 -7.70
CA LYS A 21 0.59 -7.74 -6.28
C LYS A 21 -0.31 -6.77 -5.52
N ILE A 22 -0.95 -7.27 -4.47
CA ILE A 22 -1.70 -6.46 -3.50
C ILE A 22 -0.97 -6.52 -2.17
N PHE A 23 -0.58 -5.36 -1.65
CA PHE A 23 0.11 -5.20 -0.38
C PHE A 23 -0.86 -4.65 0.67
N THR A 24 -0.91 -5.30 1.83
CA THR A 24 -1.81 -4.94 2.95
C THR A 24 -1.10 -4.81 4.29
N SER A 25 0.21 -5.04 4.34
CA SER A 25 0.99 -5.04 5.58
C SER A 25 0.88 -3.71 6.33
N ASP A 26 0.77 -2.59 5.62
CA ASP A 26 0.63 -1.26 6.24
C ASP A 26 -0.62 -1.15 7.11
N ILE A 27 -1.74 -1.80 6.74
CA ILE A 27 -2.96 -1.81 7.55
C ILE A 27 -2.72 -2.52 8.89
N ASN A 28 -2.07 -3.69 8.85
CA ASN A 28 -1.79 -4.48 10.04
C ASN A 28 -0.77 -3.79 10.95
N ASN A 29 0.29 -3.25 10.34
CA ASN A 29 1.33 -2.50 11.04
C ASN A 29 0.76 -1.25 11.70
N PHE A 30 -0.13 -0.51 11.01
CA PHE A 30 -0.82 0.65 11.55
C PHE A 30 -1.62 0.31 12.82
N TRP A 31 -2.49 -0.71 12.75
CA TRP A 31 -3.30 -1.10 13.91
C TRP A 31 -2.45 -1.63 15.06
N THR A 32 -1.36 -2.33 14.76
CA THR A 32 -0.41 -2.82 15.77
C THR A 32 0.30 -1.65 16.49
N ALA A 33 0.73 -0.63 15.73
CA ALA A 33 1.30 0.58 16.30
C ALA A 33 0.25 1.35 17.14
N TYR A 34 -0.96 1.54 16.60
CA TYR A 34 -2.04 2.22 17.30
C TYR A 34 -2.36 1.57 18.65
N ASP A 35 -2.59 0.26 18.67
CA ASP A 35 -2.90 -0.50 19.90
C ASP A 35 -1.77 -0.44 20.93
N SER A 36 -0.52 -0.35 20.48
CA SER A 36 0.65 -0.27 21.36
C SER A 36 0.81 1.14 21.95
N ILE A 37 0.59 2.17 21.14
CA ILE A 37 0.66 3.59 21.55
C ILE A 37 -0.39 3.91 22.62
N GLN A 38 -1.58 3.31 22.55
CA GLN A 38 -2.65 3.54 23.55
C GLN A 38 -2.31 2.98 24.95
N LYS A 39 -1.31 2.09 25.06
CA LYS A 39 -0.97 1.41 26.32
C LYS A 39 0.20 2.05 27.06
N VAL A 40 0.84 3.05 26.48
CA VAL A 40 2.04 3.67 27.04
C VAL A 40 1.89 5.18 27.15
N GLU A 41 2.55 5.78 28.14
CA GLU A 41 2.61 7.24 28.28
C GLU A 41 3.79 7.82 27.48
N ASN A 42 4.94 7.14 27.48
CA ASN A 42 6.20 7.58 26.87
C ASN A 42 6.59 6.71 25.66
N ASN A 43 7.59 7.14 24.89
CA ASN A 43 8.19 6.41 23.75
C ASN A 43 7.25 6.12 22.57
N LYS A 44 6.14 6.85 22.44
CA LYS A 44 5.16 6.62 21.37
C LYS A 44 5.72 6.82 19.95
N ASN A 45 6.65 7.78 19.78
CA ASN A 45 7.35 7.98 18.51
C ASN A 45 8.17 6.76 18.10
N GLU A 46 8.90 6.16 19.05
CA GLU A 46 9.70 4.96 18.80
C GLU A 46 8.81 3.76 18.43
N ILE A 47 7.68 3.59 19.14
CA ILE A 47 6.68 2.57 18.83
C ILE A 47 6.12 2.77 17.42
N LEU A 48 5.74 4.00 17.08
CA LEU A 48 5.22 4.33 15.75
C LEU A 48 6.24 4.00 14.66
N GLU A 49 7.51 4.38 14.87
CA GLU A 49 8.58 4.13 13.90
C GLU A 49 8.84 2.63 13.72
N ASN A 50 9.04 1.90 14.83
CA ASN A 50 9.42 0.48 14.81
C ASN A 50 8.30 -0.45 14.35
N LEU A 51 7.04 -0.12 14.66
CA LEU A 51 5.91 -0.98 14.34
C LEU A 51 5.25 -0.64 13.00
N PHE A 52 5.40 0.60 12.52
CA PHE A 52 4.71 1.05 11.31
C PHE A 52 5.63 1.70 10.27
N LEU A 53 6.27 2.84 10.58
CA LEU A 53 6.88 3.68 9.54
C LEU A 53 8.18 3.11 8.95
N SER A 54 9.00 2.42 9.74
CA SER A 54 10.19 1.70 9.26
C SER A 54 9.84 0.52 8.36
N LYS A 55 8.61 0.00 8.45
CA LYS A 55 8.09 -1.15 7.70
C LYS A 55 7.14 -0.75 6.56
N LYS A 56 7.09 0.54 6.23
CA LYS A 56 6.18 1.07 5.21
C LYS A 56 6.42 0.42 3.85
N THR A 57 5.35 0.06 3.16
CA THR A 57 5.46 -0.36 1.76
C THR A 57 5.88 0.82 0.87
N GLU A 58 6.32 0.51 -0.35
CA GLU A 58 6.55 1.52 -1.39
C GLU A 58 5.33 2.42 -1.59
N GLY A 59 4.12 1.85 -1.53
CA GLY A 59 2.88 2.60 -1.67
C GLY A 59 2.64 3.57 -0.53
N LEU A 60 2.87 3.16 0.73
CA LEU A 60 2.77 4.07 1.87
C LEU A 60 3.85 5.14 1.81
N ASN A 61 5.08 4.79 1.44
CA ASN A 61 6.15 5.77 1.26
C ASN A 61 5.80 6.83 0.20
N ALA A 62 5.34 6.41 -0.98
CA ALA A 62 4.91 7.32 -2.03
C ALA A 62 3.71 8.17 -1.59
N PHE A 63 2.74 7.57 -0.90
CA PHE A 63 1.58 8.28 -0.39
C PHE A 63 1.97 9.36 0.64
N MET A 64 2.88 9.05 1.56
CA MET A 64 3.42 10.02 2.52
C MET A 64 4.14 11.18 1.83
N GLN A 65 4.92 10.90 0.78
CA GLN A 65 5.60 11.96 0.02
C GLN A 65 4.60 12.88 -0.70
N ILE A 66 3.59 12.31 -1.37
CA ILE A 66 2.57 13.07 -2.10
C ILE A 66 1.76 13.95 -1.14
N LYS A 67 1.39 13.40 0.02
CA LYS A 67 0.59 14.10 1.03
C LYS A 67 1.42 14.94 1.99
N LYS A 68 2.76 14.86 1.90
CA LYS A 68 3.72 15.54 2.77
C LYS A 68 3.47 15.24 4.25
N PHE A 69 3.19 13.98 4.57
CA PHE A 69 3.02 13.51 5.94
C PHE A 69 4.35 13.07 6.54
N ASP A 70 4.60 13.46 7.79
CA ASP A 70 5.72 12.97 8.58
C ASP A 70 5.28 12.11 9.78
N SER A 71 6.26 11.59 10.54
CA SER A 71 5.99 10.77 11.72
C SER A 71 5.22 11.53 12.80
N ASN A 72 5.46 12.83 12.95
CA ASN A 72 4.76 13.67 13.93
C ASN A 72 3.29 13.85 13.56
N ASP A 73 2.96 13.99 12.28
CA ASP A 73 1.58 14.07 11.80
C ASP A 73 0.80 12.79 12.15
N TYR A 74 1.43 11.63 11.96
CA TYR A 74 0.83 10.36 12.36
C TYR A 74 0.63 10.29 13.85
N LEU A 75 1.66 10.58 14.66
CA LEU A 75 1.54 10.49 16.11
C LEU A 75 0.43 11.43 16.63
N LYS A 76 0.43 12.69 16.17
CA LYS A 76 -0.62 13.67 16.51
C LYS A 76 -2.01 13.16 16.17
N ALA A 77 -2.19 12.57 14.98
CA ALA A 77 -3.49 12.06 14.57
C ALA A 77 -3.94 10.86 15.43
N LEU A 78 -3.03 9.95 15.77
CA LEU A 78 -3.30 8.77 16.60
C LEU A 78 -3.68 9.14 18.03
N GLU A 79 -3.01 10.14 18.60
CA GLU A 79 -3.29 10.62 19.96
C GLU A 79 -4.56 11.48 20.04
N LYS A 80 -4.77 12.35 19.05
CA LYS A 80 -5.86 13.33 19.10
C LYS A 80 -7.24 12.71 18.84
N TYR A 81 -7.32 11.64 18.04
CA TYR A 81 -8.61 11.12 17.56
C TYR A 81 -8.84 9.62 17.81
N PRO A 82 -8.65 9.08 19.02
CA PRO A 82 -8.80 7.64 19.28
C PRO A 82 -10.21 7.12 18.99
N LYS A 83 -11.26 7.91 19.26
CA LYS A 83 -12.65 7.54 18.95
C LYS A 83 -12.88 7.36 17.44
N PHE A 84 -12.27 8.20 16.62
CA PHE A 84 -12.34 8.08 15.17
C PHE A 84 -11.64 6.81 14.69
N TRP A 85 -10.42 6.55 15.18
CA TRP A 85 -9.69 5.36 14.75
C TRP A 85 -10.45 4.08 15.10
N ASN A 86 -11.00 4.00 16.31
CA ASN A 86 -11.83 2.89 16.72
C ASN A 86 -13.09 2.72 15.86
N SER A 87 -13.71 3.81 15.39
CA SER A 87 -14.92 3.73 14.56
C SER A 87 -14.64 3.23 13.14
N ILE A 88 -13.48 3.55 12.57
CA ILE A 88 -13.14 3.11 11.19
C ILE A 88 -12.47 1.74 11.14
N ARG A 89 -11.88 1.26 12.25
CA ARG A 89 -11.15 -0.02 12.33
C ARG A 89 -11.87 -1.21 11.68
N PRO A 90 -13.14 -1.53 11.98
CA PRO A 90 -13.80 -2.69 11.36
C PRO A 90 -13.88 -2.59 9.84
N ASN A 91 -13.90 -1.36 9.29
CA ASN A 91 -14.02 -1.11 7.86
C ASN A 91 -12.67 -1.16 7.13
N THR A 92 -11.57 -0.85 7.82
CA THR A 92 -10.23 -0.81 7.21
C THR A 92 -9.50 -2.13 7.23
N LEU A 93 -9.88 -3.09 8.09
CA LEU A 93 -9.27 -4.42 8.11
C LEU A 93 -9.44 -5.12 6.77
N ILE A 94 -8.34 -5.71 6.28
CA ILE A 94 -8.28 -6.41 5.00
C ILE A 94 -8.07 -7.90 5.27
N ASP A 95 -9.11 -8.68 5.02
CA ASP A 95 -9.08 -10.14 5.13
C ASP A 95 -8.85 -10.81 3.76
N ALA A 96 -8.63 -12.13 3.79
CA ALA A 96 -8.43 -12.93 2.59
C ALA A 96 -9.66 -12.90 1.64
N LYS A 97 -10.87 -12.67 2.18
CA LYS A 97 -12.11 -12.61 1.39
C LYS A 97 -12.17 -11.32 0.56
N LYS A 98 -11.82 -10.17 1.15
CA LYS A 98 -11.69 -8.90 0.46
C LYS A 98 -10.65 -9.00 -0.66
N ILE A 99 -9.46 -9.55 -0.36
CA ILE A 99 -8.40 -9.74 -1.36
C ILE A 99 -8.86 -10.61 -2.53
N ARG A 100 -9.56 -11.73 -2.26
CA ARG A 100 -10.11 -12.58 -3.31
C ARG A 100 -11.14 -11.85 -4.18
N THR A 101 -11.98 -11.03 -3.55
CA THR A 101 -13.00 -10.22 -4.24
C THR A 101 -12.36 -9.19 -5.16
N ILE A 102 -11.33 -8.49 -4.68
CA ILE A 102 -10.57 -7.51 -5.46
C ILE A 102 -9.87 -8.19 -6.63
N ASN A 103 -9.18 -9.31 -6.40
CA ASN A 103 -8.52 -10.07 -7.46
C ASN A 103 -9.51 -10.52 -8.55
N LYS A 104 -10.72 -10.95 -8.17
CA LYS A 104 -11.79 -11.28 -9.12
C LYS A 104 -12.23 -10.06 -9.93
N ALA A 105 -12.38 -8.90 -9.30
CA ALA A 105 -12.74 -7.65 -9.97
C ALA A 105 -11.63 -7.20 -10.95
N LEU A 106 -10.37 -7.22 -10.53
CA LEU A 106 -9.21 -6.90 -11.37
C LEU A 106 -9.09 -7.85 -12.57
N THR A 107 -9.36 -9.14 -12.36
CA THR A 107 -9.37 -10.13 -13.45
C THR A 107 -10.45 -9.81 -14.48
N LYS A 108 -11.65 -9.40 -14.05
CA LYS A 108 -12.71 -8.96 -14.96
C LYS A 108 -12.33 -7.66 -15.68
N LEU A 109 -11.77 -6.69 -14.96
CA LEU A 109 -11.33 -5.43 -15.52
C LEU A 109 -10.28 -5.64 -16.63
N LYS A 110 -9.31 -6.53 -16.38
CA LYS A 110 -8.28 -6.89 -17.36
C LYS A 110 -8.83 -7.52 -18.64
N LYS A 111 -9.94 -8.27 -18.55
CA LYS A 111 -10.60 -8.84 -19.74
C LYS A 111 -11.25 -7.76 -20.60
N LEU A 112 -11.85 -6.76 -19.97
CA LEU A 112 -12.51 -5.65 -20.67
C LEU A 112 -11.50 -4.64 -21.23
N TYR A 113 -10.39 -4.42 -20.52
CA TYR A 113 -9.35 -3.47 -20.89
C TYR A 113 -7.98 -4.15 -20.83
N PRO A 114 -7.56 -4.86 -21.89
CA PRO A 114 -6.32 -5.64 -21.89
C PRO A 114 -5.05 -4.78 -21.87
N ASN A 115 -5.14 -3.49 -22.21
CA ASN A 115 -4.03 -2.52 -22.14
C ASN A 115 -3.95 -1.82 -20.76
N ASN A 116 -4.34 -2.50 -19.69
CA ASN A 116 -4.45 -1.91 -18.36
C ASN A 116 -3.11 -1.81 -17.61
N SER A 117 -3.10 -0.96 -16.58
CA SER A 117 -1.96 -0.77 -15.69
C SER A 117 -1.56 -2.08 -15.00
N LYS A 118 -0.25 -2.36 -15.00
CA LYS A 118 0.40 -3.48 -14.31
C LYS A 118 0.90 -3.09 -12.91
N GLY A 119 0.55 -1.89 -12.43
CA GLY A 119 1.05 -1.37 -11.15
C GLY A 119 0.55 -2.20 -9.97
N ASN A 120 1.41 -2.38 -8.97
CA ASN A 120 1.03 -2.97 -7.69
C ASN A 120 -0.03 -2.12 -6.99
N ILE A 121 -0.86 -2.78 -6.16
CA ILE A 121 -1.91 -2.13 -5.38
C ILE A 121 -1.47 -2.15 -3.91
N TYR A 122 -1.58 -1.00 -3.25
CA TYR A 122 -1.16 -0.84 -1.86
C TYR A 122 -2.34 -0.33 -1.04
N TYR A 123 -2.64 -1.02 0.06
CA TYR A 123 -3.59 -0.57 1.07
C TYR A 123 -2.84 0.23 2.13
N THR A 124 -3.11 1.53 2.20
CA THR A 124 -2.43 2.45 3.10
C THR A 124 -3.45 3.16 4.01
N ILE A 125 -3.00 3.60 5.18
CA ILE A 125 -3.76 4.50 6.06
C ILE A 125 -2.92 5.75 6.25
N GLY A 126 -3.54 6.90 5.97
CA GLY A 126 -2.93 8.22 6.11
C GLY A 126 -3.21 8.89 7.44
N THR A 127 -2.73 10.13 7.59
CA THR A 127 -3.11 11.00 8.70
C THR A 127 -4.42 11.72 8.38
N LEU A 128 -5.21 12.02 9.39
CA LEU A 128 -6.50 12.72 9.27
C LEU A 128 -6.32 14.24 9.18
N ASN A 129 -5.31 14.69 8.45
CA ASN A 129 -5.02 16.11 8.33
C ASN A 129 -6.11 16.79 7.49
N LEU A 130 -7.14 17.30 8.19
CA LEU A 130 -8.09 18.30 7.71
C LEU A 130 -7.43 19.67 7.78
N VAL A 131 -6.41 19.91 6.97
CA VAL A 131 -5.88 21.25 6.72
C VAL A 131 -5.76 21.38 5.21
N GLU A 132 -6.71 22.13 4.63
CA GLU A 132 -6.88 22.41 3.19
C GLU A 132 -6.84 21.22 2.24
N GLN A 133 -8.04 20.85 1.76
CA GLN A 133 -8.17 20.15 0.49
C GLN A 133 -7.56 21.03 -0.62
N LEU A 134 -6.28 20.83 -0.93
CA LEU A 134 -5.77 21.17 -2.24
C LEU A 134 -6.50 20.25 -3.23
N ILE A 135 -7.57 20.80 -3.81
CA ILE A 135 -8.18 20.34 -5.05
C ILE A 135 -7.07 20.36 -6.10
N THR A 136 -6.38 19.24 -6.32
CA THR A 136 -5.49 19.13 -7.48
C THR A 136 -5.43 17.70 -8.00
N LYS A 137 -6.24 17.50 -9.06
CA LYS A 137 -6.02 16.64 -10.24
C LYS A 137 -5.63 15.19 -9.99
N ILE A 138 -6.65 14.32 -10.04
CA ILE A 138 -6.48 12.96 -10.57
C ILE A 138 -6.51 13.11 -12.10
N TYR A 139 -5.35 12.96 -12.73
CA TYR A 139 -5.30 12.64 -14.15
C TYR A 139 -5.43 11.13 -14.29
N PHE A 140 -6.44 10.70 -15.05
CA PHE A 140 -6.53 9.34 -15.60
C PHE A 140 -5.53 9.17 -16.74
#